data_AF-D7GY23-F1
#
_entry.id   AF-D7GY23-F1
#
_cell.length_a   1.000
_cell.length_b   1.000
_cell.length_c   1.000
_cell.angle_alpha   90.00
_cell.angle_beta   90.00
_cell.angle_gamma   90.00
#
_symmetry.space_group_name_H-M   'P 1'
#
loop_
_entity.id
_entity.type
_entity.pdbx_description
1 polymer ?
#
loop_
_entity_poly.entity_id
_entity_poly.type
_entity_poly.pdbx_seq_one_letter_code
_entity_poly.pdbx_strand_id
1 'polypeptide(L)' 'MEGVNKPPTLKIKGVPNVNWTKWYNTFETFLSASGLDEATEKKKIALLLNLIGEDAQELMNNFV' A
#
# COMPACT_ATOMS: atom_id res chain seq x y z
N MET A 1 -17.61 2.45 -15.71
CA MET A 1 -16.28 2.84 -15.19
C MET A 1 -15.70 1.61 -14.54
N GLU A 2 -14.73 0.97 -15.20
CA GLU A 2 -13.98 -0.13 -14.58
C GLU A 2 -13.28 0.44 -13.33
N GLY A 3 -13.55 -0.15 -12.17
CA GLY A 3 -13.00 0.35 -10.90
C GLY A 3 -11.48 0.33 -10.95
N VAL A 4 -10.85 1.38 -10.43
CA VAL A 4 -9.39 1.40 -10.26
C VAL A 4 -8.98 0.18 -9.45
N ASN A 5 -8.08 -0.64 -10.01
CA ASN A 5 -7.64 -1.87 -9.36
C ASN A 5 -6.83 -1.51 -8.10
N LYS A 6 -7.32 -1.96 -6.95
CA LYS A 6 -6.58 -1.87 -5.69
C LYS A 6 -5.28 -2.68 -5.77
N PRO A 7 -4.19 -2.25 -5.09
CA PRO A 7 -2.98 -3.05 -4.97
C PRO A 7 -3.31 -4.44 -4.38
N PRO A 8 -2.66 -5.52 -4.83
CA PRO A 8 -2.72 -6.81 -4.14
C PRO A 8 -2.05 -6.68 -2.77
N THR A 9 -2.28 -7.61 -1.84
CA THR A 9 -1.56 -7.65 -0.56
C THR A 9 -0.04 -7.74 -0.78
N LEU A 10 0.75 -7.07 0.07
CA LEU A 10 2.22 -7.10 -0.03
C LEU A 10 2.72 -8.53 0.19
N LYS A 11 3.57 -9.00 -0.72
CA LYS A 11 4.24 -10.29 -0.56
C LYS A 11 5.56 -10.10 0.19
N ILE A 12 5.64 -10.64 1.40
CA ILE A 12 6.84 -10.53 2.24
C ILE A 12 7.90 -11.58 1.87
N LYS A 13 7.49 -12.70 1.26
CA LYS A 13 8.42 -13.75 0.80
C LYS A 13 9.23 -13.30 -0.42
N GLY A 14 10.53 -13.57 -0.42
CA GLY A 14 11.46 -13.23 -1.51
C GLY A 14 12.42 -12.10 -1.11
N VAL A 15 12.62 -11.12 -2.01
CA VAL A 15 13.49 -9.95 -1.75
C VAL A 15 12.62 -8.80 -1.24
N PRO A 16 12.63 -8.48 0.08
CA PRO A 16 11.65 -7.57 0.68
C PRO A 16 11.65 -6.17 0.06
N ASN A 17 12.83 -5.60 -0.21
CA ASN A 17 12.95 -4.27 -0.81
C ASN A 17 12.32 -4.21 -2.20
N VAL A 18 12.55 -5.21 -3.05
CA VAL A 18 11.99 -5.26 -4.41
C VAL A 18 10.47 -5.42 -4.36
N ASN A 19 9.96 -6.25 -3.45
CA ASN A 19 8.54 -6.45 -3.28
C ASN A 19 7.84 -5.19 -2.75
N TRP A 20 8.46 -4.49 -1.79
CA TRP A 20 7.98 -3.22 -1.27
C TRP A 20 7.92 -2.15 -2.35
N THR A 21 9.01 -1.92 -3.09
CA THR A 21 9.04 -0.90 -4.15
C THR A 21 7.98 -1.14 -5.21
N LYS A 22 7.82 -2.38 -5.68
CA LYS A 22 6.78 -2.74 -6.67
C LYS A 22 5.37 -2.48 -6.14
N TRP A 23 5.12 -2.87 -4.88
CA TRP A 23 3.83 -2.69 -4.25
C TRP A 23 3.53 -1.20 -4.03
N TYR A 24 4.48 -0.43 -3.52
CA TYR A 24 4.34 0.99 -3.24
C TYR A 24 4.03 1.79 -4.52
N ASN A 25 4.73 1.51 -5.63
CA ASN A 25 4.41 2.14 -6.92
C ASN A 25 2.97 1.83 -7.39
N THR A 26 2.47 0.62 -7.11
CA THR A 26 1.09 0.23 -7.42
C THR A 26 0.10 0.99 -6.51
N PHE A 27 0.45 1.19 -5.24
CA PHE A 27 -0.33 1.97 -4.30
C PHE A 27 -0.41 3.45 -4.69
N GLU A 28 0.70 4.07 -5.10
CA GLU A 28 0.70 5.45 -5.61
C GLU A 28 -0.18 5.58 -6.87
N THR A 29 -0.07 4.64 -7.80
CA THR A 29 -0.92 4.60 -8.99
C THR A 29 -2.40 4.50 -8.61
N PHE A 30 -2.74 3.66 -7.62
CA PHE A 30 -4.10 3.54 -7.10
C PHE A 30 -4.59 4.85 -6.48
N LEU A 31 -3.76 5.56 -5.71
CA LEU A 31 -4.14 6.84 -5.11
C LEU A 31 -4.45 7.88 -6.20
N SER A 32 -3.55 8.06 -7.17
CA SER A 32 -3.74 9.02 -8.26
C SER A 32 -4.95 8.67 -9.14
N ALA A 33 -5.08 7.41 -9.55
CA ALA A 33 -6.20 6.99 -10.41
C ALA A 33 -7.56 7.08 -9.70
N SER A 34 -7.58 7.01 -8.36
CA SER A 34 -8.81 7.11 -7.56
C SER A 34 -9.10 8.53 -7.04
N GLY A 35 -8.27 9.53 -7.38
CA GLY A 35 -8.38 10.89 -6.83
C GLY A 35 -8.16 10.97 -5.31
N LEU A 36 -7.37 10.04 -4.76
CA LEU A 36 -7.01 9.96 -3.34
C LEU A 36 -5.59 10.48 -3.08
N ASP A 37 -4.91 10.97 -4.10
CA ASP A 37 -3.61 11.64 -4.01
C ASP A 37 -3.70 12.99 -3.30
N GLU A 38 -4.85 13.67 -3.32
CA GLU A 38 -5.09 14.88 -2.52
C GLU A 38 -5.68 14.60 -1.13
N ALA A 39 -5.89 13.32 -0.78
CA ALA A 39 -6.39 12.95 0.54
C ALA A 39 -5.43 13.37 1.66
N THR A 40 -5.98 13.57 2.86
CA THR A 40 -5.17 13.83 4.05
C THR A 40 -4.14 12.72 4.28
N GLU A 41 -2.97 13.07 4.82
CA GLU A 41 -1.93 12.08 5.13
C GLU A 41 -2.47 10.96 6.03
N LYS A 42 -3.29 11.32 7.04
CA LYS A 42 -3.97 10.35 7.90
C LYS A 42 -4.78 9.33 7.10
N LYS A 43 -5.51 9.76 6.07
CA LYS A 43 -6.29 8.87 5.21
C LYS A 43 -5.40 8.01 4.32
N LYS A 44 -4.33 8.56 3.75
CA LYS A 44 -3.34 7.81 2.97
C LYS A 44 -2.66 6.72 3.80
N ILE A 45 -2.26 7.04 5.03
CA ILE A 45 -1.69 6.09 5.99
C ILE A 45 -2.69 4.98 6.32
N ALA A 46 -3.95 5.33 6.61
CA ALA A 46 -4.98 4.33 6.87
C ALA A 46 -5.21 3.40 5.67
N LEU A 47 -5.20 3.93 4.44
CA LEU A 47 -5.31 3.14 3.22
C LEU A 47 -4.10 2.22 3.02
N LEU A 48 -2.89 2.73 3.26
CA LEU A 48 -1.65 1.96 3.20
C LEU A 48 -1.74 0.76 4.15
N LEU A 49 -2.01 1.01 5.44
CA LEU A 49 -2.12 -0.03 6.45
C LEU A 49 -3.24 -1.03 6.10
N ASN A 50 -4.39 -0.56 5.64
CA ASN A 50 -5.49 -1.44 5.24
C ASN A 50 -5.16 -2.35 4.04
N LEU A 51 -4.31 -1.89 3.11
CA LEU A 51 -4.01 -2.60 1.87
C LEU A 51 -2.72 -3.44 1.92
N ILE A 52 -1.77 -3.09 2.80
CA ILE A 52 -0.47 -3.76 2.89
C ILE A 52 -0.60 -5.21 3.41
N GLY A 53 -1.63 -5.49 4.23
CA GLY A 53 -1.92 -6.80 4.81
C GLY A 53 -1.35 -7.00 6.21
N GLU A 54 -1.92 -7.95 6.95
CA GLU A 54 -1.62 -8.21 8.37
C GLU A 54 -0.13 -8.50 8.62
N ASP A 55 0.46 -9.44 7.89
CA ASP A 55 1.88 -9.79 8.05
C ASP A 55 2.81 -8.57 7.90
N ALA A 56 2.45 -7.62 7.03
CA ALA A 56 3.26 -6.43 6.77
C ALA A 56 2.98 -5.33 7.78
N GLN A 57 1.76 -5.24 8.31
CA GLN A 57 1.45 -4.39 9.46
C GLN A 57 2.25 -4.82 10.69
N GLU A 58 2.39 -6.13 10.95
CA GLU A 58 3.20 -6.65 12.06
C GLU A 58 4.67 -6.21 11.93
N LEU A 59 5.26 -6.30 10.73
CA LEU A 59 6.61 -5.81 10.49
C LEU A 59 6.74 -4.31 10.76
N MET A 60 5.81 -3.49 10.28
CA MET A 60 5.82 -2.04 10.47
C MET A 60 5.67 -1.64 11.95
N ASN A 61 4.83 -2.36 12.70
CA ASN A 61 4.62 -2.13 14.12
C ASN A 61 5.85 -2.51 14.98
N ASN A 62 6.71 -3.41 14.48
CA ASN A 62 7.94 -3.81 15.17
C ASN A 62 9.11 -2.81 15.00
N PHE A 63 8.93 -1.72 14.25
CA PHE A 63 9.91 -0.63 14.11
C PHE A 63 9.60 0.60 14.99
N VAL A 64 8.58 0.52 15.85
CA VAL A 64 8.19 1.57 16.82
C VAL A 64 8.71 1.24 18.22
#